data_AF-A0A3M1NXC4-F1
#
_entry.id   AF-A0A3M1NXC4-F1
#
_cell.length_a   1.000
_cell.length_b   1.000
_cell.length_c   1.000
_cell.angle_alpha   90.00
_cell.angle_beta   90.00
_cell.angle_gamma   90.00
#
_symmetry.space_group_name_H-M   'P 1'
#
loop_
_entity.id
_entity.type
_entity.pdbx_description
1 polymer ?
#
loop_
_entity_poly.entity_id
_entity_poly.type
_entity_poly.pdbx_seq_one_letter_code
_entity_poly.pdbx_strand_id
1 'polypeptide(L)'
;MSRHTFFCIDAHTCGNPVRVVAGGGPPLEGDTMRARRQHFLAEYDWIRTGLMFEPRGHDMMSGAILYPPTRDDCDVAILFIETSGCLPMCGHGTIGTVTVMIEHGLVTPRTPGVVRLDTPAGRVDAHYT
;
A
#
# COMPACT_ATOMS: atom_id res chain seq x y z
N MET A 1 -23.99 -8.18 12.01
CA MET A 1 -22.57 -8.30 11.60
C MET A 1 -22.23 -7.10 10.73
N SER A 2 -21.19 -6.36 11.06
CA SER A 2 -20.69 -5.29 10.19
C SER A 2 -20.08 -5.93 8.93
N ARG A 3 -20.51 -5.49 7.75
CA ARG A 3 -19.92 -5.90 6.47
C ARG A 3 -18.83 -4.90 6.11
N HIS A 4 -17.60 -5.38 5.94
CA HIS A 4 -16.48 -4.57 5.47
C HIS A 4 -16.21 -4.87 4.00
N THR A 5 -15.97 -3.83 3.20
CA THR A 5 -15.70 -3.95 1.76
C THR A 5 -14.41 -3.21 1.44
N PHE A 6 -13.51 -3.89 0.74
CA PHE A 6 -12.25 -3.33 0.25
C PHE A 6 -12.27 -3.35 -1.27
N PHE A 7 -11.92 -2.23 -1.89
CA PHE A 7 -11.73 -2.15 -3.33
C PHE A 7 -10.26 -2.44 -3.64
N CYS A 8 -10.01 -3.56 -4.30
CA CYS A 8 -8.67 -4.07 -4.58
C CYS A 8 -8.45 -4.19 -6.09
N ILE A 9 -7.27 -3.80 -6.54
CA ILE A 9 -6.78 -4.06 -7.89
C ILE A 9 -5.56 -4.97 -7.75
N ASP A 10 -5.66 -6.18 -8.29
CA ASP A 10 -4.58 -7.16 -8.25
C ASP A 10 -3.72 -7.05 -9.51
N ALA A 11 -2.40 -7.05 -9.31
CA ALA A 11 -1.40 -7.02 -10.37
C ALA A 11 -0.22 -7.95 -10.00
N HIS A 12 0.81 -7.97 -10.84
CA HIS A 12 2.07 -8.62 -10.51
C HIS A 12 3.28 -7.84 -11.01
N THR A 13 4.40 -7.96 -10.30
CA THR A 13 5.70 -7.47 -10.76
C THR A 13 6.61 -8.68 -10.99
N CYS A 14 6.88 -8.98 -12.27
CA CYS A 14 7.69 -10.13 -12.68
C CYS A 14 7.23 -11.46 -12.02
N GLY A 15 5.91 -11.68 -11.95
CA GLY A 15 5.31 -12.87 -11.34
C GLY A 15 5.04 -12.78 -9.83
N ASN A 16 5.58 -11.79 -9.12
CA ASN A 16 5.25 -11.59 -7.70
C ASN A 16 3.94 -10.80 -7.57
N PRO A 17 2.91 -11.33 -6.90
CA PRO A 17 1.60 -10.70 -6.84
C PRO A 17 1.61 -9.46 -5.95
N VAL A 18 0.84 -8.45 -6.33
CA VAL A 18 0.62 -7.21 -5.58
C VAL A 18 -0.86 -6.87 -5.60
N ARG A 19 -1.50 -6.85 -4.44
CA ARG A 19 -2.88 -6.39 -4.24
C ARG A 19 -2.90 -4.94 -3.77
N VAL A 20 -3.35 -4.03 -4.63
CA VAL A 20 -3.47 -2.60 -4.29
C VAL A 20 -4.86 -2.34 -3.72
N VAL A 21 -4.93 -2.04 -2.43
CA VAL A 21 -6.15 -1.64 -1.73
C VAL A 21 -6.37 -0.15 -1.95
N ALA A 22 -7.21 0.15 -2.94
CA ALA A 22 -7.54 1.52 -3.36
C ALA A 22 -8.75 2.10 -2.63
N GLY A 23 -9.48 1.30 -1.84
CA GLY A 23 -10.58 1.77 -1.00
C GLY A 23 -10.91 0.83 0.14
N GLY A 24 -11.44 1.39 1.24
CA GLY A 24 -11.86 0.64 2.44
C GLY A 24 -10.78 0.49 3.52
N GLY A 25 -9.59 1.06 3.33
CA GLY A 25 -8.55 1.09 4.37
C GLY A 25 -8.99 1.85 5.63
N PRO A 26 -8.57 1.41 6.83
CA PRO A 26 -8.95 2.05 8.08
C PRO A 26 -8.28 3.43 8.23
N PRO A 27 -8.85 4.37 8.99
CA PRO A 27 -8.15 5.58 9.36
C PRO A 27 -6.96 5.24 10.27
N LEU A 28 -5.80 5.83 9.99
CA LEU A 28 -4.58 5.60 10.77
C LEU A 28 -4.11 6.88 11.47
N GLU A 29 -3.89 6.77 12.78
CA GLU A 29 -3.29 7.80 13.61
C GLU A 29 -1.76 7.79 13.52
N GLY A 30 -1.17 8.97 13.67
CA GLY A 30 0.28 9.19 13.70
C GLY A 30 0.78 10.13 12.60
N ASP A 31 1.78 10.93 12.97
CA ASP A 31 2.36 11.98 12.12
C ASP A 31 3.43 11.46 11.15
N THR A 32 3.72 10.15 11.18
CA THR A 32 4.68 9.51 10.28
C THR A 32 4.13 8.17 9.81
N MET A 33 4.59 7.71 8.64
CA MET A 33 4.23 6.38 8.16
C MET A 33 4.69 5.25 9.07
N ARG A 34 5.76 5.45 9.84
CA ARG A 34 6.20 4.50 10.88
C ARG A 34 5.19 4.40 12.03
N ALA A 35 4.66 5.55 12.50
CA ALA A 35 3.63 5.59 13.54
C ALA A 35 2.31 4.98 13.04
N ARG A 36 1.88 5.35 11.82
CA ARG A 36 0.68 4.77 11.18
C ARG A 36 0.80 3.25 11.00
N ARG A 37 1.97 2.75 10.65
CA ARG A 37 2.25 1.30 10.60
C ARG A 37 2.10 0.62 11.96
N GLN A 38 2.61 1.23 13.03
CA GLN A 38 2.45 0.69 14.38
C GLN A 38 0.98 0.65 14.80
N HIS A 39 0.22 1.73 14.53
CA HIS A 39 -1.20 1.76 14.80
C HIS A 39 -1.99 0.72 13.98
N PHE A 40 -1.66 0.54 12.69
CA PHE A 40 -2.25 -0.51 11.87
C PHE A 40 -2.02 -1.91 12.46
N LEU A 41 -0.80 -2.21 12.89
CA LEU A 41 -0.48 -3.51 13.50
C LEU A 41 -1.17 -3.71 14.85
N ALA A 42 -1.38 -2.65 15.62
CA ALA A 42 -2.04 -2.74 16.92
C ALA A 42 -3.55 -2.97 16.81
N GLU A 43 -4.22 -2.25 15.91
CA GLU A 43 -5.69 -2.19 15.87
C GLU A 43 -6.33 -2.89 14.66
N TYR A 44 -5.59 -3.00 13.55
CA TYR A 44 -6.15 -3.34 12.24
C TYR A 44 -5.46 -4.52 11.56
N ASP A 45 -4.59 -5.28 12.24
CA ASP A 45 -3.87 -6.41 11.62
C ASP A 45 -4.80 -7.48 11.04
N TRP A 46 -6.05 -7.57 11.55
CA TRP A 46 -7.09 -8.42 11.00
C TRP A 46 -7.41 -8.13 9.51
N ILE A 47 -7.15 -6.91 9.03
CA ILE A 47 -7.32 -6.53 7.62
C ILE A 47 -6.21 -7.17 6.78
N ARG A 48 -4.96 -7.11 7.25
CA ARG A 48 -3.85 -7.80 6.58
C ARG A 48 -4.11 -9.30 6.55
N THR A 49 -4.47 -9.90 7.68
CA THR A 49 -4.74 -11.33 7.71
C THR A 49 -5.90 -11.71 6.79
N GLY A 50 -6.99 -10.94 6.82
CA GLY A 50 -8.17 -11.17 6.00
C GLY A 50 -7.97 -10.99 4.49
N LEU A 51 -7.02 -10.14 4.07
CA LEU A 51 -6.72 -9.85 2.66
C LEU A 51 -5.56 -10.68 2.08
N MET A 52 -4.56 -11.04 2.89
CA MET A 52 -3.33 -11.70 2.43
C MET A 52 -3.37 -13.22 2.56
N PHE A 53 -4.05 -13.76 3.58
CA PHE A 53 -4.10 -15.21 3.79
C PHE A 53 -5.30 -15.84 3.07
N GLU A 54 -5.28 -17.16 2.98
CA GLU A 54 -6.43 -17.93 2.55
C GLU A 54 -7.67 -17.58 3.39
N PRO A 55 -8.88 -17.51 2.78
CA PRO A 55 -9.19 -17.93 1.41
C PRO A 55 -9.07 -16.80 0.35
N ARG A 56 -8.69 -15.57 0.73
CA ARG A 56 -8.70 -14.41 -0.19
C ARG A 56 -7.34 -14.14 -0.84
N GLY A 57 -6.27 -14.56 -0.19
CA GLY A 57 -4.92 -14.55 -0.70
C GLY A 57 -4.31 -15.94 -0.64
N HIS A 58 -3.00 -15.99 -0.46
CA HIS A 58 -2.17 -17.19 -0.40
C HIS A 58 -0.79 -16.81 0.15
N ASP A 59 0.08 -17.78 0.41
CA ASP A 59 1.36 -17.58 1.12
C ASP A 59 2.30 -16.53 0.52
N MET A 60 2.19 -16.28 -0.80
CA MET A 60 3.02 -15.33 -1.54
C MET A 60 2.32 -13.97 -1.77
N MET A 61 1.12 -13.76 -1.23
CA MET A 61 0.38 -12.52 -1.45
C MET A 61 1.06 -11.34 -0.76
N SER A 62 1.34 -10.31 -1.54
CA SER A 62 1.73 -8.99 -1.06
C SER A 62 0.67 -7.97 -1.44
N GLY A 63 0.62 -6.87 -0.71
CA GLY A 63 -0.30 -5.80 -0.99
C GLY A 63 0.16 -4.45 -0.47
N ALA A 64 -0.57 -3.43 -0.89
CA ALA A 64 -0.32 -2.05 -0.54
C ALA A 64 -1.64 -1.35 -0.28
N ILE A 65 -1.72 -0.57 0.80
CA ILE A 65 -2.84 0.33 1.06
C ILE A 65 -2.38 1.76 0.80
N LEU A 66 -3.15 2.50 0.02
CA LEU A 66 -2.88 3.90 -0.32
C LEU A 66 -3.45 4.84 0.73
N TYR A 67 -2.67 5.85 1.12
CA TYR A 67 -3.07 6.90 2.04
C TYR A 67 -2.62 8.28 1.55
N PRO A 68 -3.25 9.36 2.05
CA PRO A 68 -2.65 10.69 1.97
C PRO A 68 -1.26 10.68 2.64
N PRO A 69 -0.25 11.32 2.02
CA PRO A 69 1.11 11.36 2.57
C PRO A 69 1.14 12.05 3.95
N THR A 70 2.09 11.65 4.79
CA THR A 70 2.39 12.35 6.06
C THR A 70 3.38 13.50 5.88
N ARG A 71 3.92 13.65 4.66
CA ARG A 71 4.96 14.62 4.30
C ARG A 71 4.55 15.44 3.08
N ASP A 72 4.83 16.73 3.12
CA ASP A 72 4.53 17.64 2.01
C ASP A 72 5.38 17.39 0.76
N ASP A 73 6.52 16.69 0.90
CA ASP A 73 7.42 16.35 -0.20
C ASP A 73 7.05 15.02 -0.90
N CYS A 74 5.95 14.37 -0.51
CA CYS A 74 5.46 13.13 -1.12
C CYS A 74 4.09 13.33 -1.79
N ASP A 75 3.79 12.53 -2.81
CA ASP A 75 2.50 12.57 -3.53
C ASP A 75 1.47 11.63 -2.90
N VAL A 76 1.93 10.56 -2.25
CA VAL A 76 1.10 9.50 -1.68
C VAL A 76 1.87 8.78 -0.57
N ALA A 77 1.16 8.20 0.39
CA ALA A 77 1.70 7.26 1.35
C ALA A 77 1.31 5.82 1.02
N ILE A 78 2.23 4.88 1.24
CA ILE A 78 2.00 3.44 1.05
C ILE A 78 2.26 2.68 2.33
N LEU A 79 1.28 1.87 2.74
CA LEU A 79 1.44 0.85 3.78
C LEU A 79 1.48 -0.53 3.15
N PHE A 80 2.62 -1.22 3.22
CA PHE A 80 2.75 -2.58 2.69
C PHE A 80 2.18 -3.61 3.65
N ILE A 81 1.34 -4.49 3.15
CA ILE A 81 0.72 -5.59 3.89
C ILE A 81 1.08 -6.91 3.21
N GLU A 82 1.65 -7.86 3.94
CA GLU A 82 2.06 -9.16 3.41
C GLU A 82 1.70 -10.28 4.40
N THR A 83 1.83 -11.52 3.94
CA THR A 83 1.77 -12.71 4.82
C THR A 83 2.85 -12.66 5.91
N SER A 84 4.05 -12.17 5.56
CA SER A 84 5.20 -11.97 6.44
C SER A 84 5.01 -10.86 7.49
N GLY A 85 4.04 -9.96 7.28
CA GLY A 85 3.72 -8.85 8.18
C GLY A 85 3.48 -7.54 7.43
N CYS A 86 3.47 -6.43 8.16
CA CYS A 86 3.44 -5.11 7.55
C CYS A 86 4.88 -4.64 7.32
N LEU A 87 5.35 -4.54 6.07
CA LEU A 87 6.75 -4.22 5.80
C LEU A 87 7.02 -2.71 5.76
N PRO A 88 8.22 -2.24 6.15
CA PRO A 88 8.56 -0.83 6.04
C PRO A 88 8.83 -0.38 4.60
N MET A 89 9.23 -1.30 3.71
CA MET A 89 9.43 -1.09 2.27
C MET A 89 9.35 -2.44 1.55
N CYS A 90 8.85 -2.44 0.32
CA CYS A 90 8.82 -3.61 -0.57
C CYS A 90 9.08 -3.19 -2.02
N GLY A 91 10.16 -3.67 -2.64
CA GLY A 91 10.58 -3.23 -3.98
C GLY A 91 9.60 -3.62 -5.08
N HIS A 92 9.24 -4.91 -5.18
CA HIS A 92 8.27 -5.38 -6.17
C HIS A 92 6.87 -4.82 -5.87
N GLY A 93 6.47 -4.75 -4.60
CA GLY A 93 5.23 -4.11 -4.16
C GLY A 93 5.17 -2.65 -4.60
N THR A 94 6.27 -1.90 -4.50
CA THR A 94 6.37 -0.52 -4.97
C THR A 94 6.14 -0.42 -6.47
N ILE A 95 6.84 -1.23 -7.27
CA ILE A 95 6.71 -1.19 -8.74
C ILE A 95 5.27 -1.48 -9.15
N GLY A 96 4.69 -2.61 -8.68
CA GLY A 96 3.32 -2.98 -9.03
C GLY A 96 2.28 -1.96 -8.54
N THR A 97 2.48 -1.40 -7.36
CA THR A 97 1.59 -0.38 -6.81
C THR A 97 1.64 0.91 -7.63
N VAL A 98 2.83 1.39 -8.00
CA VAL A 98 2.99 2.58 -8.85
C VAL A 98 2.35 2.37 -10.22
N THR A 99 2.57 1.21 -10.86
CA THR A 99 1.93 0.89 -12.14
C THR A 99 0.41 0.98 -12.03
N VAL A 100 -0.19 0.25 -11.09
CA VAL A 100 -1.65 0.25 -10.88
C VAL A 100 -2.17 1.65 -10.58
N MET A 101 -1.49 2.40 -9.72
CA MET A 101 -1.90 3.74 -9.32
C MET A 101 -1.98 4.71 -10.50
N ILE A 102 -0.99 4.68 -11.38
CA ILE A 102 -0.91 5.56 -12.55
C ILE A 102 -1.92 5.12 -13.62
N GLU A 103 -1.96 3.83 -13.96
CA GLU A 103 -2.84 3.31 -15.03
C GLU A 103 -4.33 3.46 -14.70
N HIS A 104 -4.70 3.32 -13.43
CA HIS A 104 -6.09 3.48 -12.97
C HIS A 104 -6.41 4.90 -12.48
N GLY A 105 -5.47 5.86 -12.58
CA GLY A 105 -5.68 7.24 -12.17
C GLY A 105 -6.01 7.40 -10.67
N LEU A 106 -5.54 6.49 -9.82
CA LEU A 106 -5.78 6.53 -8.37
C LEU A 106 -5.02 7.68 -7.70
N VAL A 107 -3.87 8.04 -8.26
CA VAL A 107 -3.05 9.17 -7.83
C VAL A 107 -2.54 9.90 -9.06
N THR A 108 -2.60 11.23 -9.01
CA THR A 108 -1.97 12.09 -10.01
C THR A 108 -0.70 12.70 -9.40
N PRO A 109 0.50 12.27 -9.82
CA PRO A 109 1.73 12.84 -9.28
C PRO A 109 1.85 14.33 -9.60
N ARG A 110 2.42 15.11 -8.68
CA ARG A 110 2.61 16.56 -8.89
C ARG A 110 3.61 16.87 -10.00
N THR A 111 4.54 15.95 -10.27
CA THR A 111 5.56 16.10 -11.31
C THR A 111 5.43 14.92 -12.28
N PRO A 112 5.11 15.16 -13.57
CA PRO A 112 5.01 14.07 -14.54
C PRO A 112 6.30 13.23 -14.62
N GLY A 113 6.14 11.90 -14.67
CA GLY A 113 7.24 10.94 -14.79
C GLY A 113 7.95 10.59 -13.48
N VAL A 114 7.51 11.14 -12.34
CA VAL A 114 7.99 10.74 -11.02
C VAL A 114 6.86 10.79 -9.99
N VAL A 115 6.74 9.74 -9.20
CA VAL A 115 5.87 9.71 -8.01
C VAL A 115 6.73 9.57 -6.76
N ARG A 116 6.52 10.47 -5.80
CA ARG A 116 7.24 10.50 -4.52
C ARG A 116 6.39 9.79 -3.47
N LEU A 117 6.90 8.67 -2.97
CA LEU A 117 6.18 7.77 -2.07
C LEU A 117 6.65 7.99 -0.64
N ASP A 118 5.70 8.19 0.26
CA ASP A 118 5.93 8.19 1.70
C ASP A 118 5.74 6.78 2.24
N THR A 119 6.85 6.12 2.61
CA THR A 119 6.84 4.75 3.15
C THR A 119 7.32 4.76 4.61
N PRO A 120 7.02 3.72 5.41
CA PRO A 120 7.56 3.64 6.76
C PRO A 120 9.10 3.60 6.84
N ALA A 121 9.79 3.25 5.74
CA ALA A 121 11.25 3.33 5.61
C ALA A 121 11.77 4.73 5.21
N GLY A 122 10.88 5.66 4.86
CA GLY A 122 11.20 6.99 4.36
C GLY A 122 10.69 7.23 2.94
N ARG A 123 11.12 8.34 2.34
CA ARG A 123 10.72 8.74 1.00
C ARG A 123 11.40 7.86 -0.06
N VAL A 124 10.62 7.45 -1.06
CA VAL A 124 11.09 6.72 -2.25
C VAL A 124 10.62 7.47 -3.50
N ASP A 125 11.53 7.78 -4.42
CA ASP A 125 11.18 8.39 -5.70
C ASP A 125 11.10 7.30 -6.77
N ALA A 126 9.90 7.07 -7.32
CA ALA A 126 9.66 6.10 -8.37
C ALA A 126 9.48 6.83 -9.71
N HIS A 127 10.40 6.57 -10.65
CA HIS A 127 10.38 7.15 -11.98
C HIS A 127 9.65 6.23 -12.95
N TYR A 128 8.78 6.81 -13.78
CA TYR A 128 7.98 6.08 -14.77
C TYR A 128 7.91 6.87 -16.08
N THR A 129 7.64 6.18 -17.19
CA THR A 129 7.57 6.73 -18.55
C THR A 129 6.25 6.41 -19.21
#